data_AF-A0A340YB46-F1
#
_entry.id   AF-A0A340YB46-F1
#
_cell.length_a   1.000
_cell.length_b   1.000
_cell.length_c   1.000
_cell.angle_alpha   90.00
_cell.angle_beta   90.00
_cell.angle_gamma   90.00
#
_symmetry.space_group_name_H-M   'P 1'
#
loop_
_entity.id
_entity.type
_entity.pdbx_description
1 polymer ?
#
loop_
_entity_poly.entity_id
_entity_poly.type
_entity_poly.pdbx_seq_one_letter_code
_entity_poly.pdbx_strand_id
1 'polypeptide(L)'
;MTGYLEHLPCAFQHTTSQAKAADAALEISRRAVEDQLKICGHKKDADVFELFLSQKELTEVIDLSRFKKLKYLWIHHNKLRGITFITRNYCLAELYLNNNAIFDIQGLHSWHSLHILLLHHNELTNIEATVKELKGMLNLKTLTLYQNPLCQYNLYRLYTIYHLPGVELLDRNQVTEKERRSMITIFNHKKSHIVQSIAFRGKVDASWNPRSPLKQKPAQRVPSDFAFANNVDKTMFDDPEDAVFVRSLKRSAMAITSLNWDTVPTREEKYLEEKDTEPVQMLTVTLR
;
A
#
# COMPACT_ATOMS: atom_id res chain seq x y z
N MET A 1 2.47 68.13 -17.50
CA MET A 1 1.46 67.75 -16.48
C MET A 1 0.67 66.59 -17.05
N THR A 2 1.04 65.35 -16.79
CA THR A 2 0.52 64.46 -15.74
C THR A 2 1.16 63.10 -16.08
N GLY A 3 1.56 62.18 -15.22
CA GLY A 3 1.32 61.91 -13.81
C GLY A 3 1.51 60.40 -13.69
N TYR A 4 2.56 59.97 -13.01
CA TYR A 4 2.94 58.58 -12.77
C TYR A 4 1.81 57.82 -12.05
N LEU A 5 1.53 56.57 -12.46
CA LEU A 5 0.93 55.55 -11.59
C LEU A 5 1.62 54.21 -11.86
N GLU A 6 2.64 53.94 -11.04
CA GLU A 6 3.27 52.63 -10.90
C GLU A 6 2.26 51.65 -10.29
N HIS A 7 1.87 50.63 -11.06
CA HIS A 7 1.22 49.45 -10.53
C HIS A 7 2.29 48.46 -10.04
N LEU A 8 2.58 48.46 -8.73
CA LEU A 8 3.34 47.41 -8.06
C LEU A 8 2.44 46.18 -7.77
N PRO A 9 2.96 44.94 -7.90
CA PRO A 9 2.14 43.73 -7.85
C PRO A 9 1.86 43.24 -6.42
N CYS A 10 0.62 42.81 -6.18
CA CYS A 10 0.05 42.29 -4.92
C CYS A 10 0.70 40.98 -4.39
N ALA A 11 1.69 40.41 -5.09
CA ALA A 11 2.31 39.13 -4.75
C ALA A 11 3.34 39.20 -3.60
N PHE A 12 3.89 40.40 -3.30
CA PHE A 12 4.95 40.56 -2.28
C PHE A 12 4.44 40.68 -0.84
N GLN A 13 3.16 41.02 -0.63
CA GLN A 13 2.59 41.16 0.71
C GLN A 13 2.12 39.82 1.30
N HIS A 14 1.74 38.86 0.44
CA HIS A 14 1.34 37.51 0.89
C HIS A 14 2.52 36.64 1.35
N THR A 15 3.68 36.76 0.70
CA THR A 15 4.89 35.97 1.04
C THR A 15 5.54 36.42 2.35
N THR A 16 5.53 37.73 2.64
CA THR A 16 6.08 38.29 3.89
C THR A 16 5.22 37.99 5.13
N SER A 17 3.90 37.82 4.96
CA SER A 17 2.98 37.40 6.02
C SER A 17 3.15 35.92 6.37
N GLN A 18 3.23 35.04 5.35
CA GLN A 18 3.44 33.60 5.56
C GLN A 18 4.80 33.29 6.18
N ALA A 19 5.87 34.00 5.80
CA ALA A 19 7.19 33.83 6.38
C ALA A 19 7.21 34.16 7.89
N LYS A 20 6.55 35.25 8.30
CA LYS A 20 6.43 35.61 9.72
C LYS A 20 5.63 34.59 10.55
N ALA A 21 4.61 33.99 9.95
CA ALA A 21 3.82 32.95 10.61
C ALA A 21 4.61 31.64 10.79
N ALA A 22 5.42 31.25 9.80
CA ALA A 22 6.30 30.09 9.89
C ALA A 22 7.40 30.30 10.95
N ASP A 23 8.04 31.48 10.98
CA ASP A 23 9.05 31.81 12.00
C ASP A 23 8.46 31.78 13.42
N ALA A 24 7.24 32.28 13.61
CA ALA A 24 6.54 32.20 14.89
C ALA A 24 6.23 30.75 15.30
N ALA A 25 5.82 29.89 14.36
CA ALA A 25 5.58 28.47 14.62
C ALA A 25 6.88 27.73 15.01
N LEU A 26 7.98 28.01 14.33
CA LEU A 26 9.29 27.45 14.66
C LEU A 26 9.75 27.90 16.06
N GLU A 27 9.51 29.16 16.43
CA GLU A 27 9.82 29.65 17.76
C GLU A 27 8.99 28.96 18.86
N ILE A 28 7.69 28.72 18.62
CA ILE A 28 6.85 27.92 19.54
C ILE A 28 7.42 26.50 19.70
N SER A 29 7.81 25.87 18.58
CA SER A 29 8.40 24.53 18.61
C SER A 29 9.75 24.50 19.34
N ARG A 30 10.58 25.55 19.18
CA ARG A 30 11.86 25.70 19.88
C ARG A 30 11.65 25.79 21.37
N ARG A 31 10.72 26.65 21.82
CA ARG A 31 10.37 26.77 23.24
C ARG A 31 9.84 25.46 23.80
N ALA A 32 8.97 24.77 23.09
CA ALA A 32 8.45 23.46 23.51
C ALA A 32 9.57 22.43 23.71
N VAL A 33 10.56 22.39 22.80
CA VAL A 33 11.73 21.51 22.94
C VAL A 33 12.57 21.92 24.14
N GLU A 34 12.89 23.21 24.30
CA GLU A 34 13.70 23.69 25.43
C GLU A 34 13.03 23.46 26.79
N ASP A 35 11.73 23.67 26.87
CA ASP A 35 10.96 23.41 28.09
C ASP A 35 10.95 21.92 28.42
N GLN A 36 10.83 21.05 27.42
CA GLN A 36 10.94 19.61 27.63
C GLN A 36 12.35 19.21 28.07
N LEU A 37 13.40 19.80 27.51
CA LEU A 37 14.77 19.54 27.93
C LEU A 37 15.02 19.97 29.38
N LYS A 38 14.44 21.10 29.81
CA LYS A 38 14.49 21.56 31.21
C LYS A 38 13.77 20.60 32.15
N ILE A 39 12.58 20.11 31.76
CA ILE A 39 11.80 19.15 32.55
C ILE A 39 12.55 17.82 32.69
N CYS A 40 13.14 17.32 31.60
CA CYS A 40 13.92 16.08 31.62
C CYS A 40 15.32 16.23 32.24
N GLY A 41 15.79 17.46 32.53
CA GLY A 41 17.07 17.72 33.16
C GLY A 41 18.30 17.37 32.31
N HIS A 42 18.15 17.29 30.98
CA HIS A 42 19.26 16.96 30.09
C HIS A 42 20.26 18.12 30.00
N LYS A 43 21.52 17.85 30.34
CA LYS A 43 22.62 18.84 30.30
C LYS A 43 23.31 18.92 28.92
N LYS A 44 23.17 17.89 28.09
CA LYS A 44 23.78 17.79 26.76
C LYS A 44 22.78 17.20 25.77
N ASP A 45 22.73 17.75 24.56
CA ASP A 45 21.91 17.24 23.46
C ASP A 45 22.25 15.79 23.09
N ALA A 46 23.48 15.34 23.36
CA ALA A 46 23.94 13.99 23.09
C ALA A 46 23.34 12.92 24.02
N ASP A 47 22.73 13.32 25.14
CA ASP A 47 22.17 12.42 26.16
C ASP A 47 20.63 12.35 26.07
N VAL A 48 20.03 13.03 25.10
CA VAL A 48 18.59 13.03 24.86
C VAL A 48 18.21 11.77 24.09
N PHE A 49 17.52 10.85 24.77
CA PHE A 49 17.00 9.61 24.18
C PHE A 49 15.51 9.67 23.86
N GLU A 50 14.79 10.54 24.56
CA GLU A 50 13.33 10.61 24.59
C GLU A 50 12.89 12.07 24.49
N LEU A 51 11.91 12.35 23.64
CA LEU A 51 11.39 13.71 23.49
C LEU A 51 9.87 13.70 23.35
N PHE A 52 9.20 14.41 24.26
CA PHE A 52 7.75 14.55 24.32
C PHE A 52 7.35 15.96 23.87
N LEU A 53 6.65 16.05 22.74
CA LEU A 53 6.15 17.29 22.14
C LEU A 53 4.66 17.17 21.77
N SER A 54 3.92 16.30 22.46
CA SER A 54 2.51 16.07 22.19
C SER A 54 1.61 17.20 22.71
N GLN A 55 0.48 17.42 22.04
CA GLN A 55 -0.55 18.40 22.45
C GLN A 55 -0.04 19.85 22.56
N LYS A 56 0.82 20.27 21.61
CA LYS A 56 1.40 21.62 21.58
C LYS A 56 0.91 22.46 20.39
N GLU A 57 -0.07 21.93 19.65
CA GLU A 57 -0.62 22.54 18.43
C GLU A 57 0.44 22.92 17.38
N LEU A 58 1.55 22.18 17.35
CA LEU A 58 2.68 22.50 16.47
C LEU A 58 2.28 22.32 15.01
N THR A 59 2.50 23.36 14.20
CA THR A 59 2.37 23.28 12.74
C THR A 59 3.69 22.92 12.07
N GLU A 60 4.80 23.33 12.67
CA GLU A 60 6.17 23.03 12.25
C GLU A 60 7.01 22.67 13.47
N VAL A 61 8.10 21.93 13.24
CA VAL A 61 9.04 21.52 14.28
C VAL A 61 10.44 21.92 13.83
N ILE A 62 11.23 22.49 14.74
CA ILE A 62 12.65 22.74 14.51
C ILE A 62 13.40 21.45 14.15
N ASP A 63 14.46 21.56 13.37
CA ASP A 63 15.31 20.41 13.04
C ASP A 63 15.89 19.76 14.32
N LEU A 64 15.54 18.49 14.52
CA LEU A 64 15.94 17.66 15.65
C LEU A 64 17.26 16.91 15.39
N SER A 65 17.95 17.22 14.29
CA SER A 65 19.24 16.62 13.91
C SER A 65 20.34 16.75 14.96
N ARG A 66 20.21 17.67 15.92
CA ARG A 66 21.13 17.79 17.07
C ARG A 66 21.07 16.57 18.02
N PHE A 67 19.93 15.89 18.12
CA PHE A 67 19.73 14.77 19.04
C PHE A 67 20.09 13.42 18.39
N LYS A 68 21.39 13.16 18.23
CA LYS A 68 21.90 11.98 17.50
C LYS A 68 21.52 10.63 18.12
N LYS A 69 21.28 10.58 19.44
CA LYS A 69 20.90 9.37 20.18
C LYS A 69 19.40 9.25 20.45
N LEU A 70 18.58 10.11 19.86
CA LEU A 70 17.13 10.07 20.04
C LEU A 70 16.58 8.71 19.56
N LYS A 71 15.86 8.02 20.45
CA LYS A 71 15.24 6.72 20.20
C LYS A 71 13.72 6.80 20.17
N TYR A 72 13.12 7.64 21.01
CA TYR A 72 11.67 7.75 21.14
C TYR A 72 11.22 9.19 20.95
N LEU A 73 10.25 9.38 20.07
CA LEU A 73 9.74 10.70 19.74
C LEU A 73 8.21 10.71 19.71
N TRP A 74 7.62 11.47 20.64
CA TRP A 74 6.17 11.64 20.76
C TRP A 74 5.76 13.01 20.27
N ILE A 75 5.11 13.10 19.10
CA ILE A 75 4.59 14.36 18.53
C ILE A 75 3.12 14.19 18.11
N HIS A 76 2.40 13.34 18.82
CA HIS A 76 0.99 13.10 18.56
C HIS A 76 0.10 14.28 19.00
N HIS A 77 -1.08 14.42 18.40
CA HIS A 77 -2.01 15.52 18.68
C HIS A 77 -1.40 16.90 18.41
N ASN A 78 -0.85 17.10 17.21
CA ASN A 78 -0.38 18.39 16.71
C ASN A 78 -1.04 18.68 15.35
N LYS A 79 -0.58 19.71 14.64
CA LYS A 79 -1.11 20.15 13.34
C LYS A 79 -0.05 20.06 12.25
N LEU A 80 0.85 19.08 12.37
CA LEU A 80 1.96 18.89 11.43
C LEU A 80 1.46 18.46 10.07
N ARG A 81 2.03 19.05 9.03
CA ARG A 81 1.69 18.76 7.63
C ARG A 81 2.68 17.81 6.92
N GLY A 82 3.90 17.73 7.43
CA GLY A 82 4.98 16.91 6.88
C GLY A 82 6.06 16.61 7.91
N ILE A 83 7.01 15.77 7.53
CA ILE A 83 8.08 15.28 8.41
C ILE A 83 9.44 15.78 7.89
N THR A 84 9.71 17.07 8.06
CA THR A 84 10.97 17.71 7.59
C THR A 84 12.04 17.86 8.66
N PHE A 85 11.72 17.52 9.91
CA PHE A 85 12.49 17.90 11.09
C PHE A 85 13.40 16.80 11.66
N ILE A 86 13.50 15.64 11.00
CA ILE A 86 14.25 14.46 11.48
C ILE A 86 15.20 13.94 10.40
N THR A 87 16.13 14.76 9.91
CA THR A 87 16.98 14.35 8.78
C THR A 87 18.14 13.44 9.17
N ARG A 88 18.66 13.54 10.40
CA ARG A 88 19.89 12.84 10.84
C ARG A 88 19.74 11.94 12.07
N ASN A 89 18.52 11.57 12.46
CA ASN A 89 18.26 10.76 13.66
C ASN A 89 18.19 9.26 13.32
N TYR A 90 19.30 8.66 12.90
CA TYR A 90 19.35 7.26 12.46
C TYR A 90 19.09 6.22 13.57
N CYS A 91 19.15 6.63 14.84
CA CYS A 91 18.91 5.78 16.00
C CYS A 91 17.43 5.73 16.43
N LEU A 92 16.54 6.44 15.74
CA LEU A 92 15.13 6.50 16.10
C LEU A 92 14.50 5.11 16.00
N ALA A 93 13.89 4.64 17.10
CA ALA A 93 13.28 3.34 17.22
C ALA A 93 11.74 3.43 17.20
N GLU A 94 11.18 4.47 17.82
CA GLU A 94 9.73 4.66 17.89
C GLU A 94 9.34 6.10 17.57
N LEU A 95 8.36 6.24 16.68
CA LEU A 95 7.83 7.52 16.24
C LEU A 95 6.31 7.55 16.30
N TYR A 96 5.80 8.47 17.12
CA TYR A 96 4.38 8.67 17.34
C TYR A 96 3.94 9.98 16.68
N LEU A 97 3.29 9.87 15.52
CA LEU A 97 2.81 10.99 14.70
C LEU A 97 1.30 10.96 14.50
N ASN A 98 0.58 10.22 15.33
CA ASN A 98 -0.87 10.12 15.24
C ASN A 98 -1.59 11.43 15.59
N ASN A 99 -2.79 11.61 15.03
CA ASN A 99 -3.59 12.82 15.21
C ASN A 99 -2.81 14.08 14.78
N ASN A 100 -2.36 14.08 13.53
CA ASN A 100 -1.75 15.22 12.85
C ASN A 100 -2.46 15.45 11.51
N ALA A 101 -1.95 16.37 10.68
CA ALA A 101 -2.47 16.65 9.34
C ALA A 101 -1.44 16.29 8.26
N ILE A 102 -0.69 15.20 8.47
CA ILE A 102 0.43 14.83 7.60
C ILE A 102 -0.14 14.29 6.29
N PHE A 103 0.19 14.95 5.19
CA PHE A 103 -0.24 14.54 3.85
C PHE A 103 0.87 13.83 3.07
N ASP A 104 2.13 14.01 3.48
CA ASP A 104 3.30 13.42 2.82
C ASP A 104 4.38 13.03 3.83
N ILE A 105 5.06 11.92 3.54
CA ILE A 105 6.11 11.31 4.35
C ILE A 105 7.43 11.17 3.59
N GLN A 106 7.69 12.07 2.63
CA GLN A 106 8.96 12.14 1.92
C GLN A 106 10.15 12.28 2.87
N GLY A 107 11.23 11.54 2.58
CA GLY A 107 12.51 11.68 3.30
C GLY A 107 12.72 10.66 4.42
N LEU A 108 11.80 9.71 4.59
CA LEU A 108 11.88 8.66 5.63
C LEU A 108 12.76 7.45 5.25
N HIS A 109 13.25 7.41 4.01
CA HIS A 109 13.98 6.26 3.44
C HIS A 109 15.22 5.80 4.23
N SER A 110 15.79 6.63 5.10
CA SER A 110 17.07 6.35 5.79
C SER A 110 16.95 5.80 7.22
N TRP A 111 15.74 5.55 7.74
CA TRP A 111 15.55 5.15 9.14
C TRP A 111 15.50 3.64 9.35
N HIS A 112 16.64 3.01 9.16
CA HIS A 112 16.81 1.57 9.30
C HIS A 112 16.50 1.04 10.71
N SER A 113 16.61 1.87 11.75
CA SER A 113 16.42 1.47 13.15
C SER A 113 14.98 1.57 13.64
N LEU A 114 14.05 2.08 12.83
CA LEU A 114 12.67 2.32 13.26
C LEU A 114 11.90 1.00 13.35
N HIS A 115 11.28 0.76 14.50
CA HIS A 115 10.49 -0.44 14.79
C HIS A 115 8.99 -0.14 14.86
N ILE A 116 8.61 1.04 15.38
CA ILE A 116 7.22 1.45 15.59
C ILE A 116 6.98 2.80 14.92
N LEU A 117 5.98 2.85 14.04
CA LEU A 117 5.52 4.07 13.38
C LEU A 117 4.00 4.18 13.47
N LEU A 118 3.52 5.18 14.23
CA LEU A 118 2.10 5.46 14.33
C LEU A 118 1.73 6.69 13.51
N LEU A 119 0.98 6.49 12.42
CA LEU A 119 0.52 7.52 11.49
C LEU A 119 -1.02 7.56 11.35
N HIS A 120 -1.76 6.93 12.25
CA HIS A 120 -3.23 6.95 12.20
C HIS A 120 -3.78 8.35 12.47
N HIS A 121 -4.99 8.64 11.96
CA HIS A 121 -5.57 9.99 11.98
C HIS A 121 -4.62 11.03 11.39
N ASN A 122 -4.32 10.88 10.09
CA ASN A 122 -3.56 11.83 9.27
C ASN A 122 -4.25 11.98 7.90
N GLU A 123 -3.65 12.77 7.00
CA GLU A 123 -4.21 13.12 5.69
C GLU A 123 -3.46 12.44 4.53
N LEU A 124 -2.89 11.26 4.76
CA LEU A 124 -2.15 10.54 3.73
C LEU A 124 -3.12 10.00 2.66
N THR A 125 -2.92 10.42 1.42
CA THR A 125 -3.80 10.07 0.29
C THR A 125 -3.21 9.00 -0.61
N ASN A 126 -1.90 9.08 -0.92
CA ASN A 126 -1.28 8.21 -1.91
C ASN A 126 -0.57 7.01 -1.27
N ILE A 127 -1.12 5.81 -1.47
CA ILE A 127 -0.56 4.57 -0.95
C ILE A 127 0.79 4.20 -1.59
N GLU A 128 0.97 4.40 -2.90
CA GLU A 128 2.21 4.07 -3.62
C GLU A 128 3.37 4.92 -3.08
N ALA A 129 3.14 6.23 -2.95
CA ALA A 129 4.14 7.16 -2.42
C ALA A 129 4.50 6.83 -0.96
N THR A 130 3.48 6.57 -0.13
CA THR A 130 3.66 6.19 1.28
C THR A 130 4.49 4.93 1.38
N VAL A 131 4.09 3.86 0.70
CA VAL A 131 4.77 2.56 0.75
C VAL A 131 6.20 2.63 0.20
N LYS A 132 6.45 3.44 -0.84
CA LYS A 132 7.78 3.65 -1.40
C LYS A 132 8.75 4.22 -0.35
N GLU A 133 8.32 5.21 0.42
CA GLU A 133 9.15 5.78 1.50
C GLU A 133 9.34 4.78 2.65
N LEU A 134 8.29 4.02 3.00
CA LEU A 134 8.35 3.03 4.07
C LEU A 134 9.22 1.80 3.74
N LYS A 135 9.40 1.48 2.46
CA LYS A 135 10.15 0.30 1.99
C LYS A 135 11.62 0.29 2.43
N GLY A 136 12.21 1.46 2.69
CA GLY A 136 13.58 1.58 3.21
C GLY A 136 13.74 1.15 4.67
N MET A 137 12.65 1.06 5.44
CA MET A 137 12.70 0.73 6.86
C MET A 137 12.64 -0.78 7.09
N LEU A 138 13.82 -1.41 7.08
CA LEU A 138 13.96 -2.87 7.17
C LEU A 138 13.51 -3.47 8.51
N ASN A 139 13.58 -2.70 9.60
CA ASN A 139 13.24 -3.17 10.96
C ASN A 139 11.83 -2.76 11.42
N LEU A 140 11.01 -2.18 10.53
CA LEU A 140 9.67 -1.72 10.89
C LEU A 140 8.75 -2.92 11.15
N LYS A 141 8.29 -3.06 12.40
CA LYS A 141 7.42 -4.15 12.85
C LYS A 141 5.98 -3.70 13.05
N THR A 142 5.79 -2.50 13.60
CA THR A 142 4.46 -1.98 13.95
C THR A 142 4.17 -0.73 13.13
N LEU A 143 3.09 -0.78 12.36
CA LEU A 143 2.63 0.33 11.53
C LEU A 143 1.12 0.55 11.72
N THR A 144 0.71 1.80 11.92
CA THR A 144 -0.71 2.17 11.89
C THR A 144 -0.95 3.29 10.90
N LEU A 145 -1.86 3.06 9.96
CA LEU A 145 -2.30 3.96 8.91
C LEU A 145 -3.83 4.20 8.93
N TYR A 146 -4.59 3.52 9.79
CA TYR A 146 -6.04 3.67 9.86
C TYR A 146 -6.48 5.14 10.04
N GLN A 147 -7.67 5.46 9.52
CA GLN A 147 -8.18 6.85 9.46
C GLN A 147 -7.23 7.80 8.71
N ASN A 148 -6.67 7.31 7.60
CA ASN A 148 -6.12 8.14 6.54
C ASN A 148 -6.97 7.95 5.27
N PRO A 149 -7.08 8.95 4.38
CA PRO A 149 -7.74 8.80 3.09
C PRO A 149 -7.26 7.59 2.27
N LEU A 150 -5.98 7.22 2.39
CA LEU A 150 -5.42 6.02 1.72
C LEU A 150 -6.04 4.69 2.16
N CYS A 151 -6.76 4.64 3.28
CA CYS A 151 -7.46 3.43 3.71
C CYS A 151 -8.72 3.16 2.90
N GLN A 152 -9.21 4.14 2.13
CA GLN A 152 -10.36 3.96 1.24
C GLN A 152 -10.02 3.10 0.01
N TYR A 153 -8.74 2.90 -0.29
CA TYR A 153 -8.31 2.09 -1.43
C TYR A 153 -8.66 0.61 -1.22
N ASN A 154 -9.21 0.01 -2.28
CA ASN A 154 -9.47 -1.42 -2.32
C ASN A 154 -8.16 -2.18 -2.10
N LEU A 155 -8.19 -3.18 -1.21
CA LEU A 155 -7.04 -4.03 -0.89
C LEU A 155 -5.83 -3.28 -0.30
N TYR A 156 -5.99 -2.05 0.27
CA TYR A 156 -4.89 -1.28 0.89
C TYR A 156 -4.04 -2.15 1.83
N ARG A 157 -4.71 -2.93 2.68
CA ARG A 157 -4.06 -3.79 3.67
C ARG A 157 -3.13 -4.81 3.01
N LEU A 158 -3.60 -5.48 1.97
CA LEU A 158 -2.80 -6.49 1.26
C LEU A 158 -1.65 -5.84 0.49
N TYR A 159 -1.87 -4.66 -0.10
CA TYR A 159 -0.82 -3.89 -0.77
C TYR A 159 0.31 -3.51 0.19
N THR A 160 -0.05 -2.95 1.36
CA THR A 160 0.93 -2.56 2.38
C THR A 160 1.72 -3.78 2.86
N ILE A 161 1.06 -4.93 3.12
CA ILE A 161 1.74 -6.16 3.55
C ILE A 161 2.67 -6.71 2.45
N TYR A 162 2.29 -6.59 1.17
CA TYR A 162 3.08 -7.07 0.04
C TYR A 162 4.40 -6.32 -0.10
N HIS A 163 4.34 -4.99 -0.02
CA HIS A 163 5.54 -4.16 -0.16
C HIS A 163 6.35 -4.02 1.12
N LEU A 164 5.75 -4.21 2.29
CA LEU A 164 6.39 -4.14 3.61
C LEU A 164 6.33 -5.50 4.32
N PRO A 165 7.10 -6.50 3.86
CA PRO A 165 7.04 -7.84 4.43
C PRO A 165 7.50 -7.90 5.90
N GLY A 166 8.33 -6.97 6.36
CA GLY A 166 8.80 -6.90 7.75
C GLY A 166 7.75 -6.50 8.79
N VAL A 167 6.62 -5.91 8.37
CA VAL A 167 5.57 -5.46 9.28
C VAL A 167 4.84 -6.68 9.86
N GLU A 168 4.84 -6.78 11.20
CA GLU A 168 4.17 -7.83 11.97
C GLU A 168 2.78 -7.39 12.45
N LEU A 169 2.63 -6.10 12.79
CA LEU A 169 1.37 -5.50 13.27
C LEU A 169 0.97 -4.33 12.37
N LEU A 170 -0.16 -4.47 11.67
CA LEU A 170 -0.71 -3.43 10.82
C LEU A 170 -2.12 -3.04 11.29
N ASP A 171 -2.32 -1.77 11.64
CA ASP A 171 -3.61 -1.22 12.07
C ASP A 171 -4.23 -1.96 13.26
N ARG A 172 -3.40 -2.26 14.26
CA ARG A 172 -3.74 -3.02 15.47
C ARG A 172 -4.07 -4.50 15.22
N ASN A 173 -3.98 -4.97 13.97
CA ASN A 173 -4.23 -6.36 13.61
C ASN A 173 -2.91 -7.05 13.21
N GLN A 174 -2.64 -8.21 13.78
CA GLN A 174 -1.46 -9.01 13.43
C GLN A 174 -1.54 -9.47 11.97
N VAL A 175 -0.42 -9.37 11.26
CA VAL A 175 -0.31 -9.85 9.88
C VAL A 175 -0.18 -11.37 9.90
N THR A 176 -1.17 -12.04 9.33
CA THR A 176 -1.23 -13.50 9.29
C THR A 176 -0.50 -14.07 8.07
N GLU A 177 0.02 -15.29 8.18
CA GLU A 177 0.61 -15.99 7.02
C GLU A 177 -0.40 -16.23 5.90
N LYS A 178 -1.69 -16.34 6.21
CA LYS A 178 -2.75 -16.49 5.22
C LYS A 178 -2.82 -15.26 4.32
N GLU A 179 -2.76 -14.05 4.91
CA GLU A 179 -2.68 -12.80 4.15
C GLU A 179 -1.42 -12.75 3.30
N ARG A 180 -0.26 -13.13 3.86
CA ARG A 180 1.02 -13.19 3.14
C ARG A 180 1.05 -14.17 1.99
N ARG A 181 0.34 -15.30 2.09
CA ARG A 181 0.19 -16.25 0.98
C ARG A 181 -0.77 -15.70 -0.08
N SER A 182 -1.88 -15.11 0.36
CA SER A 182 -2.91 -14.56 -0.53
C SER A 182 -2.35 -13.44 -1.41
N MET A 183 -1.51 -12.55 -0.85
CA MET A 183 -0.91 -11.46 -1.61
C MET A 183 0.07 -11.94 -2.69
N ILE A 184 0.77 -13.07 -2.49
CA ILE A 184 1.65 -13.65 -3.53
C ILE A 184 0.81 -14.07 -4.73
N THR A 185 -0.35 -14.69 -4.49
CA THR A 185 -1.30 -15.06 -5.55
C THR A 185 -1.86 -13.84 -6.29
N ILE A 186 -2.01 -12.71 -5.60
CA ILE A 186 -2.63 -11.50 -6.16
C ILE A 186 -1.60 -10.65 -6.92
N PHE A 187 -0.47 -10.30 -6.30
CA PHE A 187 0.51 -9.32 -6.81
C PHE A 187 1.76 -9.95 -7.46
N ASN A 188 1.81 -11.28 -7.58
CA ASN A 188 2.94 -11.93 -8.23
C ASN A 188 2.53 -13.28 -8.84
N HIS A 189 1.91 -13.22 -10.03
CA HIS A 189 1.43 -14.40 -10.74
C HIS A 189 2.57 -15.39 -11.05
N LYS A 190 3.78 -14.91 -11.37
CA LYS A 190 4.96 -15.75 -11.65
C LYS A 190 5.34 -16.57 -10.41
N LYS A 191 5.46 -15.91 -9.27
CA LYS A 191 5.76 -16.56 -7.98
C LYS A 191 4.63 -17.50 -7.56
N SER A 192 3.38 -17.11 -7.79
CA SER A 192 2.22 -17.98 -7.54
C SER A 192 2.27 -19.25 -8.38
N HIS A 193 2.56 -19.14 -9.68
CA HIS A 193 2.68 -20.27 -10.59
C HIS A 193 3.80 -21.23 -10.17
N ILE A 194 4.97 -20.69 -9.83
CA ILE A 194 6.11 -21.47 -9.34
C ILE A 194 5.72 -22.25 -8.07
N VAL A 195 5.13 -21.58 -7.07
CA VAL A 195 4.70 -22.22 -5.82
C VAL A 195 3.69 -23.35 -6.09
N GLN A 196 2.75 -23.14 -7.01
CA GLN A 196 1.79 -24.18 -7.40
C GLN A 196 2.48 -25.36 -8.09
N SER A 197 3.38 -25.11 -9.05
CA SER A 197 4.13 -26.18 -9.75
C SER A 197 4.92 -27.08 -8.80
N ILE A 198 5.53 -26.49 -7.76
CA ILE A 198 6.31 -27.21 -6.74
C ILE A 198 5.40 -28.04 -5.83
N ALA A 199 4.24 -27.50 -5.43
CA ALA A 199 3.30 -28.18 -4.55
C ALA A 199 2.76 -29.50 -5.14
N PHE A 200 2.72 -29.62 -6.47
CA PHE A 200 2.30 -30.83 -7.18
C PHE A 200 3.45 -31.79 -7.53
N ARG A 201 4.62 -31.67 -6.89
CA ARG A 201 5.83 -32.48 -7.21
C ARG A 201 6.29 -32.34 -8.67
N GLY A 202 5.82 -31.32 -9.38
CA GLY A 202 6.23 -31.02 -10.75
C GLY A 202 7.62 -30.39 -10.79
N LYS A 203 8.31 -30.49 -11.94
CA LYS A 203 9.47 -29.64 -12.22
C LYS A 203 9.00 -28.18 -12.24
N VAL A 204 9.84 -27.25 -11.76
CA VAL A 204 9.56 -25.82 -11.79
C VAL A 204 9.27 -25.40 -13.22
N ASP A 205 8.01 -25.07 -13.52
CA ASP A 205 7.62 -24.47 -14.78
C ASP A 205 7.45 -22.96 -14.53
N ALA A 206 8.42 -22.18 -15.02
CA ALA A 206 8.38 -20.73 -14.93
C ALA A 206 7.57 -20.10 -16.09
N SER A 207 7.14 -20.89 -17.07
CA SER A 207 6.48 -20.40 -18.28
C SER A 207 4.97 -20.24 -18.08
N TRP A 208 4.57 -19.23 -17.30
CA TRP A 208 3.17 -18.80 -17.33
C TRP A 208 2.88 -18.06 -18.64
N ASN A 209 2.03 -18.64 -19.50
CA ASN A 209 1.60 -18.03 -20.74
C ASN A 209 0.08 -17.79 -20.71
N PRO A 210 -0.39 -16.54 -20.54
CA PRO A 210 -1.83 -16.23 -20.53
C PRO A 210 -2.49 -16.45 -21.91
N ARG A 211 -1.68 -16.69 -22.96
CA ARG A 211 -2.10 -17.00 -24.34
C ARG A 211 -2.02 -18.49 -24.68
N SER A 212 -2.04 -19.39 -23.70
CA SER A 212 -2.40 -20.79 -23.99
C SER A 212 -3.77 -20.82 -24.68
N PRO A 213 -4.05 -21.75 -25.62
CA PRO A 213 -5.18 -21.66 -26.53
C PRO A 213 -6.50 -22.09 -25.86
N LEU A 214 -6.84 -21.49 -24.72
CA LEU A 214 -8.23 -21.30 -24.35
C LEU A 214 -8.76 -20.24 -25.31
N LYS A 215 -9.65 -20.64 -26.24
CA LYS A 215 -10.35 -19.74 -27.15
C LYS A 215 -10.98 -18.60 -26.33
N GLN A 216 -10.28 -17.49 -26.20
CA GLN A 216 -10.86 -16.26 -25.69
C GLN A 216 -11.97 -15.92 -26.69
N LYS A 217 -13.22 -15.85 -26.22
CA LYS A 217 -14.31 -15.35 -27.07
C LYS A 217 -13.87 -13.99 -27.60
N PRO A 218 -14.02 -13.71 -28.92
CA PRO A 218 -13.58 -12.46 -29.49
C PRO A 218 -14.19 -11.32 -28.68
N ALA A 219 -13.34 -10.40 -28.22
CA ALA A 219 -13.78 -9.22 -27.52
C ALA A 219 -14.74 -8.46 -28.46
N GLN A 220 -15.98 -8.27 -28.00
CA GLN A 220 -16.92 -7.39 -28.68
C GLN A 220 -16.27 -6.00 -28.78
N ARG A 221 -16.15 -5.43 -29.98
CA ARG A 221 -15.68 -4.05 -30.15
C ARG A 221 -16.62 -3.16 -29.34
N VAL A 222 -16.06 -2.48 -28.35
CA VAL A 222 -16.76 -1.43 -27.62
C VAL A 222 -17.15 -0.33 -28.63
N PRO A 223 -18.38 0.20 -28.57
CA PRO A 223 -18.80 1.31 -29.42
C PRO A 223 -17.85 2.51 -29.33
N SER A 224 -17.71 3.29 -30.40
CA SER A 224 -16.87 4.50 -30.43
C SER A 224 -17.23 5.51 -29.34
N ASP A 225 -18.48 5.49 -28.89
CA ASP A 225 -19.04 6.43 -27.91
C ASP A 225 -18.94 5.89 -26.47
N PHE A 226 -18.32 4.71 -26.29
CA PHE A 226 -18.07 4.13 -24.98
C PHE A 226 -16.88 4.86 -24.32
N ALA A 227 -17.17 6.00 -23.71
CA ALA A 227 -16.24 6.64 -22.79
C ALA A 227 -16.00 5.66 -21.65
N PHE A 228 -14.78 5.10 -21.57
CA PHE A 228 -14.31 4.48 -20.34
C PHE A 228 -14.49 5.55 -19.26
N ALA A 229 -15.46 5.37 -18.36
CA ALA A 229 -15.57 6.24 -17.22
C ALA A 229 -14.20 6.29 -16.57
N ASN A 230 -13.65 7.49 -16.40
CA ASN A 230 -12.41 7.77 -15.66
C ASN A 230 -12.61 7.48 -14.15
N ASN A 231 -13.24 6.36 -13.81
CA ASN A 231 -13.12 5.74 -12.50
C ASN A 231 -11.77 5.03 -12.53
N VAL A 232 -10.73 5.84 -12.37
CA VAL A 232 -9.34 5.42 -12.25
C VAL A 232 -9.22 4.62 -10.96
N ASP A 233 -9.63 3.35 -10.99
CA ASP A 233 -8.91 2.33 -10.25
C ASP A 233 -7.54 2.27 -10.92
N LYS A 234 -6.66 3.18 -10.51
CA LYS A 234 -5.24 3.17 -10.82
C LYS A 234 -4.80 1.73 -10.60
N THR A 235 -4.33 1.07 -11.65
CA THR A 235 -4.12 -0.38 -11.62
C THR A 235 -3.22 -0.71 -10.45
N MET A 236 -3.79 -1.40 -9.46
CA MET A 236 -3.18 -1.78 -8.19
C MET A 236 -1.93 -2.67 -8.33
N PHE A 237 -1.71 -3.16 -9.54
CA PHE A 237 -0.68 -4.11 -9.88
C PHE A 237 0.48 -3.37 -10.53
N ASP A 238 1.68 -3.61 -10.02
CA ASP A 238 2.92 -3.14 -10.64
C ASP A 238 3.07 -3.73 -12.06
N ASP A 239 2.63 -4.98 -12.26
CA ASP A 239 2.63 -5.68 -13.55
C ASP A 239 1.18 -5.88 -14.05
N PRO A 240 0.82 -5.41 -15.26
CA PRO A 240 -0.52 -5.65 -15.84
C PRO A 240 -0.85 -7.14 -15.99
N GLU A 241 0.16 -8.03 -16.07
CA GLU A 241 -0.02 -9.48 -16.11
C GLU A 241 -0.66 -10.04 -14.83
N ASP A 242 -0.36 -9.47 -13.65
CA ASP A 242 -0.96 -9.86 -12.38
C ASP A 242 -2.47 -9.57 -12.35
N ALA A 243 -2.87 -8.42 -12.92
CA ALA A 243 -4.28 -8.06 -13.05
C ALA A 243 -5.05 -9.08 -13.91
N VAL A 244 -4.42 -9.55 -15.00
CA VAL A 244 -4.98 -10.58 -15.89
C VAL A 244 -5.09 -11.92 -15.16
N PHE A 245 -4.07 -12.30 -14.39
CA PHE A 245 -4.07 -13.53 -13.59
C PHE A 245 -5.16 -13.54 -12.51
N VAL A 246 -5.34 -12.45 -11.77
CA VAL A 246 -6.42 -12.35 -10.77
C VAL A 246 -7.80 -12.40 -11.44
N ARG A 247 -7.95 -11.78 -12.62
CA ARG A 247 -9.20 -11.84 -13.40
C ARG A 247 -9.49 -13.25 -13.93
N SER A 248 -8.48 -14.02 -14.33
CA SER A 248 -8.66 -15.41 -14.78
C SER A 248 -9.06 -16.33 -13.62
N LEU A 249 -8.52 -16.10 -12.41
CA LEU A 249 -8.92 -16.81 -11.19
C LEU A 249 -10.37 -16.54 -10.77
N LYS A 250 -10.88 -15.31 -10.99
CA LYS A 250 -12.25 -14.92 -10.62
C LYS A 250 -13.34 -15.50 -11.53
N ARG A 251 -13.00 -16.12 -12.66
CA ARG A 251 -13.98 -16.68 -13.60
C ARG A 251 -13.56 -18.03 -14.16
N SER A 252 -14.07 -19.09 -13.55
CA SER A 252 -14.72 -20.16 -14.29
C SER A 252 -15.56 -20.99 -13.32
N ALA A 253 -16.87 -21.04 -13.54
CA ALA A 253 -17.58 -22.27 -13.20
C ALA A 253 -16.89 -23.36 -14.02
N MET A 254 -16.12 -24.23 -13.37
CA MET A 254 -15.43 -25.30 -14.10
C MET A 254 -16.50 -26.30 -14.52
N ALA A 255 -16.78 -26.35 -15.82
CA ALA A 255 -17.66 -27.35 -16.40
C ALA A 255 -16.81 -28.52 -16.89
N ILE A 256 -16.89 -29.67 -16.24
CA ILE A 256 -16.28 -30.90 -16.71
C ILE A 256 -17.31 -31.62 -17.57
N THR A 257 -17.06 -31.64 -18.88
CA THR A 257 -17.80 -32.49 -19.83
C THR A 257 -17.14 -33.86 -19.91
N SER A 258 -17.86 -34.91 -19.52
CA SER A 258 -17.42 -36.30 -19.67
C SER A 258 -18.46 -37.08 -20.47
N LEU A 259 -18.01 -38.07 -21.26
CA LEU A 259 -18.89 -38.95 -22.00
C LEU A 259 -19.60 -39.89 -21.02
N ASN A 260 -20.91 -40.04 -21.13
CA ASN A 260 -21.62 -41.03 -20.33
C ASN A 260 -21.31 -42.43 -20.89
N TRP A 261 -20.37 -43.15 -20.26
CA TRP A 261 -19.92 -44.47 -20.71
C TRP A 261 -21.02 -45.52 -20.70
N ASP A 262 -22.07 -45.32 -19.90
CA ASP A 262 -23.24 -46.20 -19.85
C ASP A 262 -24.09 -46.12 -21.12
N THR A 263 -23.96 -45.01 -21.89
CA THR A 263 -24.64 -44.82 -23.19
C THR A 263 -23.79 -45.23 -24.38
N VAL A 264 -22.56 -45.71 -24.16
CA VAL A 264 -21.65 -46.12 -25.24
C VAL A 264 -21.82 -47.62 -25.49
N PRO A 265 -22.35 -48.05 -26.64
CA PRO A 265 -22.53 -49.46 -26.93
C PRO A 265 -21.18 -50.17 -27.03
N THR A 266 -21.07 -51.30 -26.33
CA THR A 266 -19.89 -52.15 -26.34
C THR A 266 -19.72 -52.83 -27.70
N ARG A 267 -18.52 -53.35 -27.97
CA ARG A 267 -18.17 -53.93 -29.29
C ARG A 267 -19.11 -55.08 -29.68
N GLU A 268 -19.54 -55.87 -28.72
CA GLU A 268 -20.43 -57.04 -28.91
C GLU A 268 -21.87 -56.61 -29.20
N GLU A 269 -22.36 -55.58 -28.49
CA GLU A 269 -23.69 -54.98 -28.68
C GLU A 269 -23.85 -54.30 -30.05
N LYS A 270 -22.76 -53.87 -30.70
CA LYS A 270 -22.79 -53.33 -32.07
C LYS A 270 -22.99 -54.38 -33.16
N TYR A 271 -22.67 -55.65 -32.88
CA TYR A 271 -22.82 -56.74 -33.86
C TYR A 271 -24.19 -57.42 -33.79
N LEU A 272 -24.89 -57.26 -32.69
CA LEU A 272 -26.29 -57.69 -32.53
C LEU A 272 -27.15 -56.46 -32.86
N GLU A 273 -27.72 -56.39 -34.06
CA GLU A 273 -28.61 -55.30 -34.52
C GLU A 273 -29.96 -55.25 -33.76
N GLU A 274 -29.98 -55.50 -32.46
CA GLU A 274 -31.17 -55.47 -31.61
C GLU A 274 -31.02 -54.43 -30.50
N LYS A 275 -31.30 -53.17 -30.86
CA LYS A 275 -32.14 -52.21 -30.12
C LYS A 275 -31.81 -50.79 -30.55
N ASP A 276 -32.86 -49.98 -30.67
CA ASP A 276 -32.78 -48.52 -30.80
C ASP A 276 -31.82 -47.96 -29.75
N THR A 277 -30.60 -47.63 -30.18
CA THR A 277 -29.54 -47.22 -29.27
C THR A 277 -29.73 -45.75 -28.96
N GLU A 278 -29.92 -45.40 -27.69
CA GLU A 278 -30.01 -44.00 -27.28
C GLU A 278 -28.76 -43.23 -27.74
N PRO A 279 -28.92 -41.98 -28.23
CA PRO A 279 -27.80 -41.20 -28.73
C PRO A 279 -26.81 -40.95 -27.60
N VAL A 280 -25.51 -41.11 -27.88
CA VAL A 280 -24.41 -40.92 -26.93
C VAL A 280 -24.57 -39.58 -26.20
N GLN A 281 -24.69 -39.63 -24.88
CA GLN A 281 -24.96 -38.44 -24.06
C GLN A 281 -23.67 -37.90 -23.44
N MET A 282 -23.51 -36.57 -23.48
CA MET A 282 -22.45 -35.88 -22.74
C MET A 282 -22.96 -35.40 -21.39
N LEU A 283 -22.26 -35.73 -20.32
CA LEU A 283 -22.52 -35.25 -18.97
C LEU A 283 -21.67 -34.00 -18.72
N THR A 284 -22.33 -32.87 -18.46
CA THR A 284 -21.65 -31.63 -18.07
C THR A 284 -21.86 -31.38 -16.58
N VAL A 285 -20.81 -31.56 -15.78
CA VAL A 285 -20.84 -31.24 -14.35
C VAL A 285 -20.28 -29.84 -14.16
N THR A 286 -21.08 -28.93 -13.61
CA THR A 286 -20.63 -27.57 -13.28
C THR A 286 -20.20 -27.49 -11.82
N LEU A 287 -18.93 -27.18 -11.59
CA LEU A 287 -18.35 -26.93 -10.27
C LEU A 287 -18.44 -25.42 -10.01
N ARG A 288 -19.20 -25.03 -9.00
CA ARG A 288 -19.30 -23.65 -8.49
C ARG A 288 -18.34 -23.43 -7.35
#